data_AF-A0A934JUV2-F1
#
_entry.id   AF-A0A934JUV2-F1
#
_cell.length_a   1.000
_cell.length_b   1.000
_cell.length_c   1.000
_cell.angle_alpha   90.00
_cell.angle_beta   90.00
_cell.angle_gamma   90.00
#
_symmetry.space_group_name_H-M   'P 1'
#
loop_
_entity.id
_entity.type
_entity.pdbx_description
1 polymer ?
#
loop_
_entity_poly.entity_id
_entity_poly.type
_entity_poly.pdbx_seq_one_letter_code
_entity_poly.pdbx_strand_id
1 'polypeptide(L)'
;MDPGRTGGTDPYGDQDRIAEAMRQTREAEAAGARLRAAIARDRDRLIAFDALITLLEERNLRGDRQLDRQMRARVRQLQEEVGVPLPRSALRARSTTRLHAVLMDWQEALANLLLPNRFEFLDLGDTRDDGGSDGS
;
A
#
# COMPACT_ATOMS: atom_id res chain seq x y z
N MET A 1 -37.85 -2.60 -58.46
CA MET A 1 -38.23 -2.73 -57.05
C MET A 1 -37.99 -4.17 -56.67
N ASP A 2 -37.07 -4.42 -55.75
CA ASP A 2 -36.78 -5.75 -55.20
C ASP A 2 -36.59 -5.60 -53.69
N PRO A 3 -37.58 -6.01 -52.86
CA PRO A 3 -37.50 -5.88 -51.41
C PRO A 3 -37.13 -7.24 -50.81
N GLY A 4 -35.88 -7.41 -50.42
CA GLY A 4 -35.45 -8.69 -49.84
C GLY A 4 -34.06 -8.70 -49.24
N ARG A 5 -33.62 -7.61 -48.60
CA ARG A 5 -32.41 -7.64 -47.77
C ARG A 5 -32.72 -8.50 -46.55
N THR A 6 -32.44 -9.79 -46.64
CA THR A 6 -32.37 -10.70 -45.51
C THR A 6 -31.25 -10.23 -44.58
N GLY A 7 -31.62 -9.43 -43.58
CA GLY A 7 -30.78 -9.14 -42.42
C GLY A 7 -30.64 -10.41 -41.59
N GLY A 8 -29.87 -11.38 -42.08
CA GLY A 8 -29.41 -12.50 -41.27
C GLY A 8 -28.47 -11.94 -40.21
N THR A 9 -28.96 -11.78 -38.98
CA THR A 9 -28.09 -11.68 -37.81
C THR A 9 -27.26 -12.95 -37.79
N ASP A 10 -25.97 -12.84 -38.12
CA ASP A 10 -25.03 -13.96 -38.05
C ASP A 10 -24.99 -14.47 -36.60
N PRO A 11 -25.60 -15.63 -36.30
CA PRO A 11 -25.70 -16.13 -34.94
C PRO A 11 -24.33 -16.55 -34.41
N TYR A 12 -23.35 -16.80 -35.27
CA TYR A 12 -21.99 -17.16 -34.88
C TYR A 12 -21.18 -15.92 -34.48
N GLY A 13 -21.32 -14.81 -35.22
CA GLY A 13 -20.71 -13.53 -34.85
C GLY A 13 -21.24 -12.94 -33.54
N ASP A 14 -22.49 -13.21 -33.18
CA ASP A 14 -23.07 -12.79 -31.90
C ASP A 14 -22.58 -13.69 -30.75
N GLN A 15 -22.46 -15.01 -30.98
CA GLN A 15 -21.89 -15.96 -30.01
C GLN A 15 -20.41 -15.66 -29.71
N ASP A 16 -19.60 -15.30 -30.71
CA ASP A 16 -18.20 -14.94 -30.51
C ASP A 16 -18.04 -13.66 -29.69
N ARG A 17 -18.89 -12.65 -29.93
CA ARG A 17 -18.93 -11.41 -29.15
C ARG A 17 -19.35 -11.66 -27.71
N ILE A 18 -20.35 -12.52 -27.49
CA ILE A 18 -20.78 -12.93 -26.15
C ILE A 18 -19.64 -13.66 -25.43
N ALA A 19 -18.96 -14.59 -26.11
CA ALA A 19 -17.83 -15.32 -25.56
C ALA A 19 -16.66 -14.38 -25.21
N GLU A 20 -16.39 -13.37 -26.04
CA GLU A 20 -15.38 -12.35 -25.78
C GLU A 20 -15.75 -11.45 -24.60
N ALA A 21 -16.98 -10.96 -24.53
CA ALA A 21 -17.47 -10.17 -23.39
C ALA A 21 -17.38 -10.95 -22.07
N MET A 22 -17.71 -12.25 -22.10
CA MET A 22 -17.57 -13.13 -20.93
C MET A 22 -16.11 -13.33 -20.51
N ARG A 23 -15.16 -13.42 -21.46
CA ARG A 23 -13.72 -13.47 -21.14
C ARG A 23 -13.24 -12.17 -20.50
N GLN A 24 -13.57 -11.03 -21.11
CA GLN A 24 -13.21 -9.70 -20.60
C GLN A 24 -13.76 -9.46 -19.19
N THR A 25 -15.00 -9.90 -18.92
CA THR A 25 -15.62 -9.77 -17.60
C THR A 25 -14.84 -10.58 -16.55
N ARG A 26 -14.49 -11.84 -16.85
CA ARG A 26 -13.68 -12.69 -15.96
C ARG A 26 -12.29 -12.11 -15.70
N GLU A 27 -11.66 -11.55 -16.73
CA GLU A 27 -10.36 -10.89 -16.60
C GLU A 27 -10.44 -9.66 -15.70
N ALA A 28 -11.47 -8.83 -15.87
CA ALA A 28 -11.73 -7.67 -15.03
C ALA A 28 -12.01 -8.06 -13.56
N GLU A 29 -12.81 -9.11 -13.34
CA GLU A 29 -13.05 -9.66 -12.00
C GLU A 29 -11.76 -10.16 -11.34
N ALA A 30 -10.94 -10.90 -12.09
CA ALA A 30 -9.65 -11.39 -11.62
C ALA A 30 -8.69 -10.24 -11.29
N ALA A 31 -8.63 -9.20 -12.13
CA ALA A 31 -7.85 -8.00 -11.86
C ALA A 31 -8.34 -7.28 -10.59
N GLY A 32 -9.66 -7.11 -10.44
CA GLY A 32 -10.26 -6.53 -9.24
C GLY A 32 -9.98 -7.33 -7.97
N ALA A 33 -10.01 -8.67 -8.05
CA ALA A 33 -9.66 -9.54 -6.92
C ALA A 33 -8.17 -9.40 -6.53
N ARG A 34 -7.26 -9.32 -7.51
CA ARG A 34 -5.83 -9.10 -7.27
C ARG A 34 -5.58 -7.75 -6.61
N LEU A 35 -6.25 -6.68 -7.07
CA LEU A 35 -6.14 -5.35 -6.49
C LEU A 35 -6.63 -5.33 -5.03
N ARG A 36 -7.80 -5.91 -4.75
CA ARG A 36 -8.31 -6.02 -3.37
C ARG A 36 -7.35 -6.79 -2.47
N ALA A 37 -6.79 -7.88 -2.96
CA ALA A 37 -5.81 -8.67 -2.21
C ALA A 37 -4.51 -7.87 -1.96
N ALA A 38 -4.06 -7.05 -2.91
CA ALA A 38 -2.90 -6.17 -2.71
C ALA A 38 -3.18 -5.12 -1.62
N ILE A 39 -4.32 -4.42 -1.71
CA ILE A 39 -4.75 -3.42 -0.72
C ILE A 39 -4.86 -4.04 0.68
N ALA A 40 -5.43 -5.24 0.79
CA ALA A 40 -5.53 -5.95 2.05
C ALA A 40 -4.15 -6.25 2.66
N ARG A 41 -3.20 -6.75 1.86
CA ARG A 41 -1.82 -7.00 2.31
C ARG A 41 -1.13 -5.72 2.76
N ASP A 42 -1.32 -4.61 2.05
CA ASP A 42 -0.72 -3.33 2.41
C ASP A 42 -1.31 -2.78 3.71
N ARG A 43 -2.61 -2.98 3.94
CA ARG A 43 -3.23 -2.67 5.23
C ARG A 43 -2.66 -3.53 6.36
N ASP A 44 -2.48 -4.82 6.14
CA ASP A 44 -1.91 -5.73 7.14
C ASP A 44 -0.47 -5.33 7.52
N ARG A 45 0.33 -4.91 6.53
CA ARG A 45 1.68 -4.35 6.75
C ARG A 45 1.65 -3.12 7.65
N LEU A 46 0.72 -2.20 7.42
CA LEU A 46 0.56 -0.98 8.23
C LEU A 46 0.15 -1.32 9.68
N ILE A 47 -0.75 -2.28 9.86
CA ILE A 47 -1.17 -2.75 11.20
C ILE A 47 0.02 -3.37 11.94
N ALA A 48 0.79 -4.24 11.27
CA ALA A 48 1.98 -4.85 11.86
C ALA A 48 3.05 -3.81 12.20
N PHE A 49 3.18 -2.77 11.38
CA PHE A 49 4.10 -1.67 11.59
C PHE A 49 3.76 -0.87 12.86
N ASP A 50 2.49 -0.48 13.01
CA ASP A 50 1.99 0.24 14.18
C ASP A 50 2.16 -0.57 15.48
N ALA A 51 1.85 -1.87 15.41
CA ALA A 51 2.07 -2.79 16.53
C ALA A 51 3.55 -2.89 16.92
N LEU A 52 4.47 -2.86 15.95
CA LEU A 52 5.91 -2.93 16.21
C LEU A 52 6.45 -1.62 16.81
N ILE A 53 5.97 -0.47 16.34
CA ILE A 53 6.28 0.83 16.94
C ILE A 53 5.86 0.86 18.40
N THR A 54 4.59 0.55 18.67
CA THR A 54 4.04 0.53 20.04
C THR A 54 4.90 -0.31 20.97
N LEU A 55 5.28 -1.51 20.53
CA LEU A 55 6.14 -2.42 21.29
C LEU A 55 7.53 -1.83 21.59
N LEU A 56 8.15 -1.18 20.60
CA LEU A 56 9.48 -0.56 20.77
C LEU A 56 9.43 0.67 21.68
N GLU A 57 8.36 1.45 21.60
CA GLU A 57 8.11 2.62 22.44
C GLU A 57 7.85 2.21 23.88
N GLU A 58 6.97 1.24 24.13
CA GLU A 58 6.71 0.69 25.47
C GLU A 58 8.00 0.18 26.12
N ARG A 59 8.81 -0.57 25.38
CA ARG A 59 10.11 -1.05 25.85
C ARG A 59 11.03 0.12 26.23
N ASN A 60 11.10 1.13 25.37
CA ASN A 60 11.94 2.30 25.60
C ASN A 60 11.46 3.09 26.83
N LEU A 61 10.14 3.21 27.05
CA LEU A 61 9.56 3.85 28.24
C LEU A 61 9.82 3.06 29.52
N ARG A 62 9.78 1.73 29.49
CA ARG A 62 10.15 0.87 30.62
C ARG A 62 11.65 0.89 30.93
N GLY A 63 12.48 1.38 30.01
CA GLY A 63 13.94 1.36 30.13
C GLY A 63 14.55 -0.04 29.95
N ASP A 64 13.81 -0.98 29.37
CA ASP A 64 14.24 -2.35 29.18
C ASP A 64 15.37 -2.42 28.13
N ARG A 65 16.54 -2.85 28.59
CA ARG A 65 17.77 -2.88 27.76
C ARG A 65 17.93 -4.17 26.97
N GLN A 66 17.22 -5.21 27.37
CA GLN A 66 17.27 -6.52 26.74
C GLN A 66 15.86 -6.95 26.37
N LEU A 67 15.72 -7.53 25.18
CA LEU A 67 14.51 -8.22 24.80
C LEU A 67 14.52 -9.60 25.46
N ASP A 68 13.42 -10.02 26.06
CA ASP A 68 13.26 -11.44 26.41
C ASP A 68 13.03 -12.30 25.14
N ARG A 69 12.87 -13.61 25.33
CA ARG A 69 12.67 -14.55 24.22
C ARG A 69 11.35 -14.30 23.48
N GLN A 70 10.28 -14.00 24.22
CA GLN A 70 8.94 -13.79 23.67
C GLN A 70 8.90 -12.50 22.85
N MET A 71 9.46 -11.42 23.39
CA MET A 71 9.59 -10.13 22.74
C MET A 71 10.42 -10.23 21.46
N ARG A 72 11.55 -10.97 21.49
CA ARG A 72 12.33 -11.23 20.27
C ARG A 72 11.53 -11.98 19.20
N ALA A 73 10.73 -12.96 19.59
CA ALA A 73 9.88 -13.69 18.65
C ALA A 73 8.81 -12.78 18.05
N ARG A 74 8.17 -11.95 18.88
CA ARG A 74 7.13 -11.00 18.43
C ARG A 74 7.70 -9.94 17.49
N VAL A 75 8.87 -9.38 17.80
CA VAL A 75 9.57 -8.43 16.92
C VAL A 75 9.87 -9.05 15.56
N ARG A 76 10.38 -10.30 15.53
CA ARG A 76 10.66 -11.00 14.27
C ARG A 76 9.41 -11.22 13.44
N GLN A 77 8.34 -11.71 14.06
CA GLN A 77 7.06 -11.94 13.39
C GLN A 77 6.53 -10.64 12.77
N LEU A 78 6.47 -9.54 13.55
CA LEU A 78 5.98 -8.26 13.05
C LEU A 78 6.87 -7.71 11.94
N GLN A 79 8.19 -7.87 12.05
CA GLN A 79 9.13 -7.46 10.99
C GLN A 79 8.88 -8.22 9.68
N GLU A 80 8.57 -9.52 9.76
CA GLU A 80 8.21 -10.33 8.58
C GLU A 80 6.89 -9.85 7.96
N GLU A 81 5.89 -9.54 8.80
CA GLU A 81 4.59 -9.03 8.36
C GLU A 81 4.68 -7.63 7.71
N VAL A 82 5.53 -6.74 8.24
CA VAL A 82 5.79 -5.40 7.65
C VAL A 82 6.47 -5.52 6.29
N GLY A 83 7.35 -6.50 6.10
CA GLY A 83 8.07 -6.71 4.84
C GLY A 83 9.25 -5.75 4.59
N VAL A 84 9.59 -4.89 5.55
CA VAL A 84 10.76 -4.01 5.53
C VAL A 84 11.63 -4.29 6.75
N PRO A 85 12.95 -4.51 6.60
CA PRO A 85 13.80 -4.88 7.71
C PRO A 85 13.87 -3.77 8.77
N LEU A 86 13.63 -4.13 10.03
CA LEU A 86 13.77 -3.21 11.16
C LEU A 86 15.25 -2.82 11.34
N PRO A 87 15.58 -1.51 11.38
CA PRO A 87 16.94 -1.08 11.62
C PRO A 87 17.45 -1.57 12.99
N ARG A 88 18.65 -2.15 13.02
CA ARG A 88 19.28 -2.63 14.28
C ARG A 88 19.44 -1.52 15.32
N SER A 89 19.54 -0.28 14.87
CA SER A 89 19.59 0.92 15.71
C SER A 89 18.30 1.12 16.52
N ALA A 90 17.12 0.71 16.02
CA ALA A 90 15.85 0.81 16.74
C ALA A 90 15.85 -0.09 18.00
N LEU A 91 16.49 -1.25 17.92
CA LEU A 91 16.65 -2.16 19.06
C LEU A 91 17.68 -1.68 20.07
N ARG A 92 18.58 -0.78 19.65
CA ARG A 92 19.68 -0.24 20.48
C ARG A 92 19.44 1.19 20.94
N ALA A 93 18.32 1.80 20.54
CA ALA A 93 17.98 3.16 20.93
C ALA A 93 17.84 3.26 22.45
N ARG A 94 18.46 4.29 23.04
CA ARG A 94 18.51 4.52 24.50
C ARG A 94 17.77 5.78 24.92
N SER A 95 17.08 6.41 23.99
CA SER A 95 16.27 7.60 24.21
C SER A 95 15.13 7.61 23.22
N THR A 96 14.02 8.22 23.63
CA THR A 96 12.83 8.40 22.79
C THR A 96 13.18 9.15 21.51
N THR A 97 14.01 10.19 21.57
CA THR A 97 14.46 10.95 20.38
C THR A 97 15.19 10.07 19.37
N ARG A 98 16.11 9.21 19.82
CA ARG A 98 16.87 8.33 18.91
C ARG A 98 16.00 7.22 18.36
N LEU A 99 15.07 6.70 19.16
CA LEU A 99 14.11 5.71 18.69
C LEU A 99 13.24 6.35 17.60
N HIS A 100 12.68 7.53 17.87
CA HIS A 100 11.81 8.25 16.95
C HIS A 100 12.49 8.55 15.61
N ALA A 101 13.73 9.07 15.61
CA ALA A 101 14.47 9.32 14.37
C ALA A 101 14.61 8.05 13.51
N VAL A 102 14.95 6.91 14.14
CA VAL A 102 15.07 5.64 13.42
C VAL A 102 13.71 5.13 12.92
N LEU A 103 12.64 5.36 13.69
CA LEU A 103 11.28 5.00 13.27
C LEU A 103 10.82 5.83 12.07
N MET A 104 11.19 7.11 11.99
CA MET A 104 10.90 7.95 10.81
C MET A 104 11.57 7.40 9.54
N ASP A 105 12.86 7.07 9.61
CA ASP A 105 13.58 6.47 8.47
C ASP A 105 12.94 5.15 8.02
N TRP A 106 12.44 4.36 8.99
CA TRP A 106 11.81 3.08 8.72
C TRP A 106 10.39 3.23 8.17
N GLN A 107 9.62 4.22 8.65
CA GLN A 107 8.35 4.63 8.05
C GLN A 107 8.54 5.04 6.60
N GLU A 108 9.60 5.80 6.31
CA GLU A 108 9.90 6.23 4.95
C GLU A 108 10.19 5.03 4.03
N ALA A 109 10.95 4.05 4.52
CA ALA A 109 11.22 2.81 3.78
C ALA A 109 9.94 2.01 3.50
N LEU A 110 9.03 1.91 4.47
CA LEU A 110 7.71 1.30 4.26
C LEU A 110 6.88 2.09 3.25
N ALA A 111 6.83 3.42 3.36
CA ALA A 111 6.12 4.26 2.41
C ALA A 111 6.65 4.12 0.98
N ASN A 112 7.97 3.97 0.80
CA ASN A 112 8.59 3.69 -0.51
C ASN A 112 8.16 2.34 -1.08
N LEU A 113 8.00 1.32 -0.22
CA LEU A 113 7.53 0.00 -0.64
C LEU A 113 6.05 0.03 -1.06
N LEU A 114 5.21 0.74 -0.29
CA LEU A 114 3.76 0.79 -0.52
C LEU A 114 3.38 1.73 -1.67
N LEU A 115 4.16 2.79 -1.89
CA LEU A 115 3.92 3.81 -2.90
C LEU A 115 5.21 4.10 -3.68
N PRO A 116 5.60 3.22 -4.63
CA PRO A 116 6.85 3.35 -5.38
C PRO A 116 6.97 4.68 -6.15
N ASN A 117 5.83 5.26 -6.54
CA ASN A 117 5.73 6.52 -7.28
C ASN A 117 5.18 7.68 -6.43
N ARG A 118 5.32 7.65 -5.10
CA ARG A 118 4.75 8.69 -4.21
C ARG A 118 5.19 10.12 -4.59
N PHE A 119 6.36 10.26 -5.21
CA PHE A 119 6.90 11.55 -5.64
C PHE A 119 6.20 12.14 -6.87
N GLU A 120 5.51 11.32 -7.68
CA GLU A 120 4.71 11.81 -8.82
C GLU A 120 3.46 12.58 -8.36
N PHE A 121 2.99 12.35 -7.11
CA PHE A 121 1.84 13.06 -6.53
C PHE A 121 2.22 14.38 -5.83
N LEU A 122 3.50 14.59 -5.51
CA LEU A 122 3.97 15.83 -4.87
C LEU A 122 3.97 17.02 -5.85
N ASP A 123 4.09 16.75 -7.16
CA ASP A 123 4.13 17.78 -8.22
C ASP A 123 2.74 18.38 -8.53
N LEU A 124 1.67 17.71 -8.09
CA LEU A 124 0.27 18.17 -8.28
C LEU A 124 -0.22 19.12 -7.17
N GLY A 125 0.56 19.29 -6.09
CA GLY A 125 0.20 20.10 -4.92
C GLY A 125 0.83 21.49 -4.85
N ASP A 126 1.73 21.82 -5.78
CA ASP A 126 2.43 23.12 -5.83
C ASP A 126 1.80 24.12 -6.82
N THR A 127 0.59 23.84 -7.30
CA THR A 127 -0.28 24.90 -7.84
C THR A 127 -1.01 25.58 -6.69
N ARG A 128 -0.26 26.17 -5.74
CA ARG A 128 -0.86 27.23 -4.93
C ARG A 128 -1.06 28.40 -5.89
N ASP A 129 -2.33 28.65 -6.15
CA ASP A 129 -2.81 29.83 -6.84
C ASP A 129 -2.47 31.02 -5.96
N ASP A 130 -1.33 31.66 -6.27
CA ASP A 130 -0.91 32.95 -5.72
C ASP A 130 -1.82 34.04 -6.29
N GLY A 131 -3.12 33.94 -6.01
CA GLY A 131 -4.12 34.95 -6.28
C GLY A 131 -3.91 36.15 -5.37
N GLY A 132 -2.80 36.85 -5.56
CA GLY A 132 -2.57 38.19 -5.05
C GLY A 132 -3.60 39.13 -5.66
N SER A 133 -4.78 39.20 -5.05
CA SER A 133 -5.67 40.34 -5.21
C SER A 133 -5.04 41.51 -4.44
N ASP A 134 -4.09 42.18 -5.09
CA ASP A 134 -3.69 43.53 -4.71
C ASP A 134 -4.93 44.43 -4.83
N GLY A 135 -5.27 45.04 -3.71
CA GLY A 135 -6.28 46.08 -3.66
C GLY A 135 -5.84 47.29 -4.49
N SER A 136 -6.80 47.86 -5.22
CA SER A 136 -6.83 49.26 -5.65
C SER A 136 -8.28 49.69 -5.80
#